data_AF-A0A8C0UMA2-F1
#
_entry.id   AF-A0A8C0UMA2-F1
#
_cell.length_a   1.000
_cell.length_b   1.000
_cell.length_c   1.000
_cell.angle_alpha   90.00
_cell.angle_beta   90.00
_cell.angle_gamma   90.00
#
_symmetry.space_group_name_H-M   'P 1'
#
loop_
_entity.id
_entity.type
_entity.pdbx_description
1 polymer ?
#
loop_
_entity_poly.entity_id
_entity_poly.type
_entity_poly.pdbx_seq_one_letter_code
_entity_poly.pdbx_strand_id
1 'polypeptide(L)'
;IVAYNEFLKWKEKKLQNNDFDLDAAHSFCQWQCCLQMGLYLNQLLGTPLSEPDLSRLYTGTLVHRLYQELKSAPSVENLFILSPKMGHLYLVLLNTVESVVSPDFFQKMTKTRSESCKKRKKKSNFKLGTTQWSQSNS
;
A
#
# COMPACT_ATOMS: atom_id res chain seq x y z
N ILE A 1 9.12 12.21 34.80
CA ILE A 1 7.68 11.82 34.80
C ILE A 1 6.84 12.80 33.97
N VAL A 2 6.94 14.12 34.19
CA VAL A 2 6.20 15.15 33.42
C VAL A 2 6.43 15.07 31.91
N ALA A 3 7.69 15.00 31.45
CA ALA A 3 8.03 14.92 30.03
C ALA A 3 7.48 13.65 29.33
N TYR A 4 7.41 12.53 30.05
CA TYR A 4 6.86 11.27 29.52
C TYR A 4 5.34 11.37 29.32
N ASN A 5 4.63 11.99 30.27
CA ASN A 5 3.19 12.22 30.16
C ASN A 5 2.84 13.20 29.03
N GLU A 6 3.67 14.23 28.83
CA GLU A 6 3.51 15.15 27.69
C GLU A 6 3.77 14.46 26.34
N PHE A 7 4.76 13.57 26.26
CA PHE A 7 4.98 12.73 25.08
C PHE A 7 3.77 11.82 24.77
N LEU A 8 3.20 11.18 25.78
CA LEU A 8 2.00 10.34 25.60
C LEU A 8 0.80 11.16 25.12
N LYS A 9 0.55 12.34 25.68
CA LYS A 9 -0.52 13.24 25.22
C LYS A 9 -0.29 13.70 23.78
N TRP A 10 0.95 14.04 23.41
CA TRP A 10 1.29 14.39 22.03
C TRP A 10 1.06 13.23 21.07
N LYS A 11 1.50 12.02 21.46
CA LYS A 11 1.32 10.80 20.67
C LYS A 11 -0.16 10.47 20.48
N GLU A 12 -0.97 10.57 21.53
CA GLU A 12 -2.43 10.37 21.48
C GLU A 12 -3.09 11.40 20.56
N LYS A 13 -2.79 12.70 20.76
CA LYS A 13 -3.31 13.79 19.91
C LYS A 13 -2.91 13.65 18.45
N LYS A 14 -1.69 13.15 18.18
CA LYS A 14 -1.20 12.88 16.83
C LYS A 14 -1.86 11.64 16.24
N LEU A 15 -2.13 10.60 17.03
CA LEU A 15 -2.83 9.40 16.57
C LEU A 15 -4.28 9.71 16.20
N GLN A 16 -4.96 10.54 16.99
CA GLN A 16 -6.35 10.98 16.74
C GLN A 16 -6.49 11.92 15.52
N ASN A 17 -5.41 12.56 15.07
CA ASN A 17 -5.40 13.46 13.91
C ASN A 17 -4.83 12.85 12.63
N ASN A 18 -4.28 11.63 12.69
CA ASN A 18 -3.85 10.91 11.50
C ASN A 18 -4.92 9.89 11.16
N ASP A 19 -5.88 10.30 10.31
CA ASP A 19 -6.66 9.33 9.57
C ASP A 19 -5.69 8.33 8.94
N PHE A 20 -5.81 7.08 9.37
CA PHE A 20 -5.03 5.98 8.81
C PHE A 20 -5.30 5.94 7.29
N ASP A 21 -4.28 6.22 6.48
CA ASP A 21 -4.40 6.24 5.03
C ASP A 21 -4.56 4.79 4.53
N LEU A 22 -5.81 4.32 4.55
CA LEU A 22 -6.20 2.96 4.19
C LEU A 22 -5.84 2.66 2.73
N ASP A 23 -5.95 3.67 1.86
CA ASP A 23 -5.60 3.55 0.44
C ASP A 23 -4.09 3.33 0.30
N ALA A 24 -3.26 4.07 1.05
CA ALA A 24 -1.81 3.84 1.09
C ALA A 24 -1.46 2.46 1.67
N ALA A 25 -2.07 2.07 2.79
CA ALA A 25 -1.83 0.76 3.40
C ALA A 25 -2.19 -0.39 2.44
N HIS A 26 -3.32 -0.28 1.75
CA HIS A 26 -3.73 -1.27 0.75
C HIS A 26 -2.73 -1.34 -0.42
N SER A 27 -2.28 -0.17 -0.91
CA SER A 27 -1.28 -0.09 -1.97
C SER A 27 0.06 -0.71 -1.55
N PHE A 28 0.48 -0.50 -0.30
CA PHE A 28 1.69 -1.12 0.25
C PHE A 28 1.59 -2.64 0.34
N CYS A 29 0.42 -3.16 0.76
CA CYS A 29 0.16 -4.60 0.75
C CYS A 29 0.21 -5.18 -0.67
N GLN A 30 -0.42 -4.51 -1.64
CA GLN A 30 -0.37 -4.95 -3.04
C GLN A 30 1.05 -4.97 -3.58
N TRP A 31 1.82 -3.90 -3.33
CA TRP A 31 3.21 -3.85 -3.77
C TRP A 31 4.05 -4.95 -3.12
N GLN A 32 3.89 -5.19 -1.81
CA GLN A 32 4.58 -6.27 -1.11
C GLN A 32 4.24 -7.64 -1.71
N CYS A 33 2.97 -7.92 -1.99
CA CYS A 33 2.55 -9.17 -2.64
C CYS A 33 3.18 -9.32 -4.02
N CYS A 34 3.14 -8.29 -4.86
CA CYS A 34 3.73 -8.32 -6.21
C CYS A 34 5.25 -8.52 -6.15
N LEU A 35 5.94 -7.82 -5.24
CA LEU A 35 7.38 -7.96 -5.04
C LEU A 35 7.74 -9.39 -4.64
N GLN A 36 7.02 -9.95 -3.66
CA GLN A 36 7.25 -11.32 -3.20
C GLN A 36 7.04 -12.35 -4.31
N MET A 37 5.97 -12.21 -5.09
CA MET A 37 5.72 -13.11 -6.22
C MET A 37 6.77 -12.98 -7.33
N GLY A 38 7.25 -11.77 -7.61
CA GLY A 38 8.33 -11.55 -8.57
C GLY A 38 9.64 -12.21 -8.15
N LEU A 39 9.98 -12.18 -6.85
CA LEU A 39 11.15 -12.86 -6.30
C LEU A 39 11.04 -14.37 -6.43
N TYR A 40 9.88 -14.94 -6.07
CA TYR A 40 9.65 -16.38 -6.24
C TYR A 40 9.73 -16.81 -7.70
N LEU A 41 9.18 -16.01 -8.62
CA LEU A 41 9.31 -16.28 -10.04
C LEU A 41 10.78 -16.24 -10.49
N ASN A 42 11.55 -15.24 -10.05
CA ASN A 42 12.98 -15.16 -10.34
C ASN A 42 13.73 -16.41 -9.86
N GLN A 43 13.45 -16.87 -8.64
CA GLN A 43 14.04 -18.08 -8.07
C GLN A 43 13.63 -19.34 -8.85
N LEU A 44 12.35 -19.46 -9.20
CA LEU A 44 11.83 -20.59 -9.97
C LEU A 44 12.50 -20.71 -11.35
N LEU A 45 12.86 -19.59 -11.96
CA LEU A 45 13.55 -19.53 -13.25
C LEU A 45 15.07 -19.72 -13.14
N GLY A 46 15.60 -20.07 -11.97
CA GLY A 46 17.04 -20.24 -11.76
C GLY A 46 17.81 -18.93 -11.59
N THR A 47 17.17 -17.90 -11.02
CA THR A 47 17.76 -16.60 -10.71
C THR A 47 18.39 -15.86 -11.91
N PRO A 48 17.66 -15.66 -13.02
CA PRO A 48 18.18 -14.93 -14.18
C PRO A 48 18.47 -13.45 -13.88
N LEU A 49 17.84 -12.89 -12.84
CA LEU A 49 18.11 -11.54 -12.34
C LEU A 49 18.79 -11.61 -10.96
N SER A 50 19.73 -10.70 -10.71
CA SER A 50 20.33 -10.53 -9.40
C SER A 50 19.27 -10.20 -8.35
N GLU A 51 19.26 -10.93 -7.24
CA GLU A 51 18.32 -10.67 -6.16
C GLU A 51 18.60 -9.31 -5.50
N PRO A 52 17.57 -8.46 -5.29
CA PRO A 52 17.75 -7.18 -4.63
C PRO A 52 17.88 -7.35 -3.12
N ASP A 53 18.61 -6.42 -2.48
CA ASP A 53 18.61 -6.28 -1.03
C ASP A 53 17.27 -5.72 -0.56
N LEU A 54 16.42 -6.59 0.00
CA LEU A 54 15.07 -6.24 0.45
C LEU A 54 15.06 -5.19 1.56
N SER A 55 16.08 -5.17 2.43
CA SER A 55 16.15 -4.19 3.52
C SER A 55 16.29 -2.76 2.97
N ARG A 56 16.99 -2.62 1.84
CA ARG A 56 17.18 -1.36 1.12
C ARG A 56 16.01 -1.05 0.19
N LEU A 57 15.39 -2.08 -0.39
CA LEU A 57 14.30 -1.93 -1.36
C LEU A 57 12.96 -1.62 -0.70
N TYR A 58 12.63 -2.28 0.41
CA TYR A 58 11.35 -2.18 1.08
C TYR A 58 11.53 -2.10 2.60
N THR A 59 11.32 -0.91 3.15
CA THR A 59 11.20 -0.70 4.61
C THR A 59 10.07 0.29 4.87
N GLY A 60 9.25 0.06 5.91
CA GLY A 60 8.07 0.88 6.20
C GLY A 60 8.31 2.41 6.18
N THR A 61 9.44 2.87 6.69
CA THR A 61 9.82 4.30 6.66
C THR A 61 10.12 4.81 5.25
N LEU A 62 10.80 4.01 4.43
CA LEU A 62 11.15 4.33 3.05
C LEU A 62 9.90 4.40 2.18
N VAL A 63 9.04 3.38 2.26
CA VAL A 63 7.83 3.31 1.41
C VAL A 63 6.84 4.42 1.75
N HIS A 64 6.73 4.75 3.04
CA HIS A 64 5.88 5.84 3.49
C HIS A 64 6.43 7.21 3.06
N ARG A 65 7.74 7.46 3.19
CA ARG A 65 8.34 8.71 2.70
C ARG A 65 8.15 8.84 1.19
N LEU A 66 8.45 7.80 0.43
CA LEU A 66 8.30 7.78 -1.02
C LEU A 66 6.85 8.10 -1.43
N TYR A 67 5.86 7.48 -0.77
CA TYR A 67 4.45 7.76 -1.02
C TYR A 67 4.11 9.24 -0.80
N GLN A 68 4.61 9.85 0.29
CA GLN A 68 4.36 11.27 0.57
C GLN A 68 5.02 12.18 -0.47
N GLU A 69 6.26 11.89 -0.86
CA GLU A 69 6.95 12.63 -1.93
C GLU A 69 6.16 12.56 -3.24
N LEU A 70 5.76 11.35 -3.66
CA LEU A 70 4.94 11.13 -4.85
C LEU A 70 3.58 11.86 -4.79
N LYS A 71 2.93 11.85 -3.63
CA LYS A 71 1.64 12.51 -3.40
C LYS A 71 1.74 14.04 -3.44
N SER A 72 2.89 14.58 -3.02
CA SER A 72 3.15 16.02 -2.98
C SER A 72 3.76 16.58 -4.26
N ALA A 73 4.36 15.73 -5.09
CA ALA A 73 5.03 16.14 -6.31
C ALA A 73 4.03 16.64 -7.37
N PRO A 74 4.28 17.81 -8.00
CA PRO A 74 3.38 18.34 -9.04
C PRO A 74 3.45 17.53 -10.34
N SER A 75 4.55 16.81 -10.58
CA SER A 75 4.68 15.85 -11.68
C SER A 75 5.76 14.81 -11.37
N VAL A 76 5.73 13.66 -12.04
CA VAL A 76 6.68 12.55 -11.80
C VAL A 76 8.08 12.90 -12.33
N GLU A 77 8.18 13.71 -13.38
CA GLU A 77 9.44 14.19 -13.94
C GLU A 77 10.20 15.04 -12.91
N ASN A 78 9.46 15.79 -12.08
CA ASN A 78 10.05 16.58 -11.00
C ASN A 78 10.70 15.72 -9.91
N LEU A 79 10.22 14.50 -9.71
CA LEU A 79 10.81 13.54 -8.77
C LEU A 79 12.23 13.11 -9.19
N PHE A 80 12.50 13.12 -10.50
CA PHE A 80 13.74 12.64 -11.10
C PHE A 80 14.66 13.76 -11.58
N ILE A 81 14.43 15.02 -11.19
CA ILE A 81 15.31 16.16 -11.56
C ILE A 81 16.77 15.87 -11.21
N LEU A 82 17.01 15.27 -10.05
CA LEU A 82 18.35 14.92 -9.58
C LEU A 82 18.99 13.75 -10.34
N SER A 83 18.21 13.02 -11.16
CA SER A 83 18.70 11.90 -11.97
C SER A 83 17.90 11.73 -13.27
N PRO A 84 18.32 12.41 -14.36
CA PRO A 84 17.67 12.28 -15.67
C PRO A 84 17.63 10.85 -16.21
N LYS A 85 18.63 10.03 -15.86
CA LYS A 85 18.67 8.60 -16.21
C LYS A 85 17.49 7.82 -15.59
N MET A 86 17.14 8.12 -14.35
CA MET A 86 16.00 7.49 -13.67
C MET A 86 14.67 7.93 -14.29
N GLY A 87 14.55 9.22 -14.65
CA GLY A 87 13.37 9.72 -15.36
C GLY A 87 13.19 9.03 -16.72
N HIS A 88 14.27 8.85 -17.47
CA HIS A 88 14.21 8.14 -18.74
C HIS A 88 13.81 6.66 -18.56
N LEU A 89 14.39 5.97 -17.58
CA LEU A 89 14.02 4.59 -17.28
C LEU A 89 12.54 4.47 -16.90
N TYR A 90 12.03 5.39 -16.07
CA TYR A 90 10.62 5.44 -15.72
C TYR A 90 9.74 5.58 -16.97
N LEU A 91 10.05 6.50 -17.88
CA LEU A 91 9.28 6.70 -19.11
C LEU A 91 9.31 5.46 -20.01
N VAL A 92 10.48 4.82 -20.16
CA VAL A 92 10.60 3.58 -20.95
C VAL A 92 9.73 2.47 -20.36
N LEU A 93 9.77 2.28 -19.04
CA LEU A 93 8.95 1.28 -18.35
C LEU A 93 7.46 1.60 -18.48
N LEU A 94 7.07 2.87 -18.26
CA LEU A 94 5.68 3.30 -18.38
C LEU A 94 5.14 3.06 -19.78
N ASN A 95 5.86 3.53 -20.81
CA ASN A 95 5.47 3.34 -22.21
C ASN A 95 5.39 1.85 -22.58
N THR A 96 6.32 1.04 -22.07
CA THR A 96 6.28 -0.41 -22.29
C THR A 96 5.03 -1.02 -21.67
N VAL A 97 4.72 -0.67 -20.42
CA VAL A 97 3.50 -1.14 -19.75
C VAL A 97 2.27 -0.69 -20.53
N GLU A 98 2.13 0.60 -20.83
CA GLU A 98 1.01 1.16 -21.60
C GLU A 98 0.83 0.49 -22.97
N SER A 99 1.91 0.05 -23.62
CA SER A 99 1.82 -0.68 -24.89
C SER A 99 1.34 -2.14 -24.75
N VAL A 100 1.51 -2.74 -23.57
CA VAL A 100 1.21 -4.16 -23.30
C VAL A 100 -0.15 -4.33 -22.63
N VAL A 101 -0.57 -3.38 -21.78
CA VAL A 101 -1.91 -3.41 -21.16
C VAL A 101 -2.97 -2.75 -22.04
N SER A 102 -4.20 -3.25 -21.98
CA SER A 102 -5.34 -2.64 -22.67
C SER A 102 -5.51 -1.16 -22.24
N PRO A 103 -5.87 -0.24 -23.15
CA PRO A 103 -6.13 1.17 -22.81
C PRO A 103 -7.21 1.35 -21.74
N ASP A 104 -8.07 0.36 -21.52
CA ASP A 104 -9.09 0.36 -20.47
C ASP A 104 -8.54 0.06 -19.06
N PHE A 105 -7.32 -0.47 -18.97
CA PHE A 105 -6.69 -0.89 -17.72
C PHE A 105 -6.53 0.30 -16.75
N PHE A 106 -6.06 1.44 -17.27
CA PHE A 106 -5.88 2.67 -16.48
C PHE A 106 -7.18 3.47 -16.30
N GLN A 107 -8.17 3.30 -17.18
CA GLN A 107 -9.45 4.04 -17.10
C GLN A 107 -10.35 3.57 -15.96
N LYS A 108 -10.20 2.33 -15.48
CA LYS A 108 -11.08 1.76 -14.44
C LYS A 108 -10.89 2.41 -13.06
N MET A 109 -9.73 3.03 -12.80
CA MET A 109 -9.43 3.69 -11.52
C MET A 109 -10.21 4.98 -11.27
N THR A 110 -10.71 5.66 -12.31
CA THR A 110 -11.45 6.93 -12.14
C THR A 110 -12.96 6.73 -11.94
N LYS A 111 -13.53 5.59 -12.37
CA LYS A 111 -14.98 5.38 -12.44
C LYS A 111 -15.60 4.64 -11.23
N THR A 112 -14.81 4.03 -10.34
CA THR A 112 -15.34 3.11 -9.31
C THR A 112 -15.61 3.73 -7.92
N ARG A 113 -15.38 5.03 -7.71
CA ARG A 113 -15.48 5.64 -6.37
C ARG A 113 -16.89 6.02 -5.90
N SER A 114 -17.95 5.89 -6.72
CA SER A 114 -19.30 6.38 -6.36
C SER A 114 -20.38 5.33 -6.07
N GLU A 115 -20.23 4.06 -6.47
CA GLU A 115 -21.33 3.08 -6.36
C GLU A 115 -21.17 2.01 -5.25
N SER A 116 -19.94 1.67 -4.84
CA SER A 116 -19.73 0.53 -3.93
C SER A 116 -20.08 0.81 -2.45
N CYS A 117 -20.03 2.08 -2.01
CA CYS A 117 -20.35 2.43 -0.63
C CYS A 117 -21.85 2.41 -0.28
N LYS A 118 -22.78 2.36 -1.25
CA LYS A 118 -24.23 2.36 -0.95
C LYS A 118 -24.80 0.99 -0.58
N LYS A 119 -24.11 -0.14 -0.84
CA LYS A 119 -24.66 -1.49 -0.63
C LYS A 119 -24.36 -2.14 0.73
N ARG A 120 -23.41 -1.64 1.53
CA ARG A 120 -23.00 -2.30 2.79
C ARG A 120 -23.73 -1.83 4.07
N LYS A 121 -24.67 -0.88 4.00
CA LYS A 121 -25.44 -0.40 5.18
C LYS A 121 -26.74 -1.18 5.49
N LYS A 122 -27.08 -2.26 4.76
CA LYS A 122 -28.39 -2.93 4.91
C LYS A 122 -28.38 -4.37 5.46
N LYS A 123 -27.24 -4.90 5.92
CA LYS A 123 -27.17 -6.26 6.51
C LYS A 123 -26.24 -6.35 7.72
N SER A 124 -26.66 -5.82 8.86
CA SER A 124 -26.18 -6.29 10.17
C SER A 124 -27.27 -6.11 11.24
N ASN A 125 -28.41 -6.76 11.01
CA ASN A 125 -29.29 -7.22 12.09
C ASN A 125 -29.22 -8.75 12.09
N PHE A 126 -28.17 -9.31 12.68
CA PHE A 126 -28.17 -10.72 13.06
C PHE A 126 -28.02 -10.79 14.58
N LYS A 127 -29.09 -11.28 15.21
CA LYS A 127 -29.25 -11.38 16.66
C LYS A 127 -28.21 -12.33 17.24
N LEU A 128 -27.64 -11.92 18.36
CA LEU A 128 -26.72 -12.67 19.20
C LEU A 128 -27.43 -13.94 19.73
N GLY A 129 -27.11 -15.09 19.15
CA GLY A 129 -27.42 -16.40 19.71
C GLY A 129 -26.27 -16.85 20.59
N THR A 130 -26.50 -16.86 21.90
CA THR A 130 -25.62 -17.44 22.92
C THR A 130 -25.51 -18.95 22.73
N THR A 131 -24.30 -19.48 22.51
CA THR A 131 -24.02 -20.91 22.67
C THR A 131 -22.96 -21.08 23.76
N GLN A 132 -23.43 -21.63 24.88
CA GLN A 132 -22.72 -21.93 26.11
C GLN A 132 -21.90 -23.22 25.90
N TRP A 133 -20.57 -23.13 26.01
CA TRP A 133 -19.68 -24.29 26.03
C TRP A 133 -19.74 -24.94 27.42
N SER A 134 -20.27 -26.16 27.52
CA SER A 134 -20.22 -26.95 28.75
C SER A 134 -18.99 -27.85 28.72
N GLN A 135 -18.08 -27.63 29.67
CA GLN A 135 -17.00 -28.54 30.00
C GLN A 135 -17.59 -29.84 30.56
N SER A 136 -17.18 -30.99 30.03
CA SER A 136 -17.41 -32.28 30.68
C SER A 136 -16.11 -32.69 31.38
N ASN A 137 -16.16 -32.70 32.72
CA ASN A 137 -15.17 -33.33 33.59
C ASN A 137 -15.87 -34.46 34.35
N SER A 138 -15.13 -35.57 34.50
CA SER A 138 -15.46 -36.87 35.14
C SER A 138 -16.28 -37.85 34.32
#